data_AF-A0A5R9EE65-F1
#
_entry.id   AF-A0A5R9EE65-F1
#
_cell.length_a   1.000
_cell.length_b   1.000
_cell.length_c   1.000
_cell.angle_alpha   90.00
_cell.angle_beta   90.00
_cell.angle_gamma   90.00
#
_symmetry.space_group_name_H-M   'P 1'
#
loop_
_entity.id
_entity.type
_entity.pdbx_description
1 polymer ?
#
loop_
_entity_poly.entity_id
_entity_poly.type
_entity_poly.pdbx_seq_one_letter_code
_entity_poly.pdbx_strand_id
1 'polypeptide(L)'
;MTLLVPLYVHPAEDPEAWRLVAAAGDRVHGVVLNPADGAGSAPDPAFVSAARALREAGTRVLGYVDLDYGVRPETAVTGDLDRHREWYDVDGCFFDQVPADRSALPACRRLVRAARQRGCRTVVLNHGVHPAPGYTRIADLLVTFEGPWPVYLSTFSRPRWTARHPPERFCHLVYEVPTALADVAARAAGERGAAVYCAVTGSLPNPWGAPPPALYREAP
;
A
#
# COMPACT_ATOMS: atom_id res chain seq x y z
N MET A 1 6.35 -9.55 -11.15
CA MET A 1 5.36 -8.98 -10.22
C MET A 1 6.02 -8.74 -8.88
N THR A 2 5.58 -7.75 -8.14
CA THR A 2 6.09 -7.45 -6.78
C THR A 2 4.93 -7.23 -5.81
N LEU A 3 5.22 -7.34 -4.51
CA LEU A 3 4.23 -7.24 -3.45
C LEU A 3 4.20 -5.82 -2.85
N LEU A 4 3.06 -5.16 -2.85
CA LEU A 4 2.82 -4.03 -1.94
C LEU A 4 2.14 -4.62 -0.71
N VAL A 5 2.79 -4.59 0.46
CA VAL A 5 2.30 -5.30 1.66
C VAL A 5 1.75 -4.29 2.66
N PRO A 6 0.43 -4.09 2.77
CA PRO A 6 -0.15 -3.56 3.99
C PRO A 6 0.04 -4.58 5.10
N LEU A 7 0.78 -4.21 6.15
CA LEU A 7 1.04 -5.09 7.29
C LEU A 7 0.50 -4.41 8.56
N TYR A 8 -0.79 -4.61 8.80
CA TYR A 8 -1.53 -3.94 9.87
C TYR A 8 -1.61 -4.86 11.10
N VAL A 9 -0.44 -5.29 11.55
CA VAL A 9 -0.23 -6.04 12.79
C VAL A 9 0.96 -5.44 13.51
N HIS A 10 0.81 -5.25 14.82
CA HIS A 10 1.85 -4.62 15.62
C HIS A 10 3.12 -5.50 15.64
N PRO A 11 4.34 -4.95 15.46
CA PRO A 11 5.56 -5.75 15.41
C PRO A 11 5.84 -6.56 16.68
N ALA A 12 5.35 -6.12 17.84
CA ALA A 12 5.45 -6.88 19.08
C ALA A 12 4.43 -8.03 19.19
N GLU A 13 3.33 -7.98 18.44
CA GLU A 13 2.31 -9.03 18.42
C GLU A 13 2.70 -10.17 17.46
N ASP A 14 3.23 -9.83 16.28
CA ASP A 14 3.72 -10.80 15.30
C ASP A 14 5.10 -10.41 14.74
N PRO A 15 6.19 -10.61 15.50
CA PRO A 15 7.54 -10.31 15.02
C PRO A 15 7.94 -11.10 13.77
N GLU A 16 7.38 -12.31 13.61
CA GLU A 16 7.70 -13.21 12.51
C GLU A 16 7.17 -12.67 11.17
N ALA A 17 5.98 -12.07 11.16
CA ALA A 17 5.44 -11.42 9.97
C ALA A 17 6.38 -10.33 9.42
N TRP A 18 6.91 -9.48 10.31
CA TRP A 18 7.85 -8.42 9.93
C TRP A 18 9.17 -8.99 9.42
N ARG A 19 9.66 -10.08 10.03
CA ARG A 19 10.87 -10.79 9.57
C ARG A 19 10.69 -11.41 8.19
N LEU A 20 9.54 -12.03 7.91
CA LEU A 20 9.24 -12.62 6.59
C LEU A 20 9.23 -11.56 5.50
N VAL A 21 8.64 -10.40 5.78
CA VAL A 21 8.60 -9.29 4.83
C VAL A 21 10.00 -8.69 4.61
N ALA A 22 10.82 -8.54 5.65
CA ALA A 22 12.21 -8.12 5.51
C ALA A 22 13.03 -9.11 4.67
N ALA A 23 12.89 -10.41 4.93
CA ALA A 23 13.59 -11.47 4.20
C ALA A 23 13.18 -11.58 2.72
N ALA A 24 12.00 -11.09 2.36
CA ALA A 24 11.50 -11.16 0.99
C ALA A 24 12.20 -10.21 0.01
N GLY A 25 12.93 -9.21 0.51
CA GLY A 25 13.78 -8.30 -0.28
C GLY A 25 13.09 -7.70 -1.50
N ASP A 26 13.74 -7.77 -2.67
CA ASP A 26 13.28 -7.18 -3.94
C ASP A 26 11.93 -7.69 -4.45
N ARG A 27 11.38 -8.78 -3.88
CA ARG A 27 10.02 -9.22 -4.18
C ARG A 27 8.98 -8.24 -3.64
N VAL A 28 9.33 -7.41 -2.66
CA VAL A 28 8.45 -6.43 -2.02
C VAL A 28 8.65 -5.06 -2.66
N HIS A 29 7.63 -4.55 -3.35
CA HIS A 29 7.57 -3.18 -3.85
C HIS A 29 7.66 -2.15 -2.71
N GLY A 30 6.99 -2.45 -1.60
CA GLY A 30 7.02 -1.67 -0.38
C GLY A 30 6.10 -2.24 0.69
N VAL A 31 6.33 -1.85 1.93
CA VAL A 31 5.52 -2.20 3.10
C VAL A 31 4.83 -0.95 3.60
N VAL A 32 3.52 -1.04 3.84
CA VAL A 32 2.76 0.06 4.42
C VAL A 32 2.80 -0.06 5.94
N LEU A 33 3.45 0.91 6.59
CA LEU A 33 3.58 1.01 8.04
C LEU A 33 2.44 1.87 8.58
N ASN A 34 1.56 1.25 9.38
CA ASN A 34 0.39 1.87 9.98
C ASN A 34 0.32 1.63 11.50
N PRO A 35 1.04 2.40 12.33
CA PRO A 35 1.01 2.25 13.79
C PRO A 35 -0.35 2.42 14.44
N ALA A 36 -1.14 3.42 14.03
CA ALA A 36 -2.42 3.74 14.65
C ALA A 36 -3.30 4.58 13.70
N ASP A 37 -3.66 4.02 12.55
CA ASP A 37 -4.35 4.73 11.45
C ASP A 37 -3.63 6.03 11.04
N GLY A 38 -2.31 5.93 10.98
CA GLY A 38 -1.35 7.02 10.87
C GLY A 38 -0.11 6.77 11.73
N ALA A 39 0.72 7.78 11.92
CA ALA A 39 2.00 7.66 12.62
C ALA A 39 1.89 7.38 14.13
N GLY A 40 0.70 7.58 14.72
CA GLY A 40 0.47 7.56 16.16
C GLY A 40 0.64 8.95 16.82
N SER A 41 0.48 8.98 18.14
CA SER A 41 0.65 10.20 18.96
C SER A 41 2.09 10.41 19.46
N ALA A 42 2.91 9.36 19.43
CA ALA A 42 4.33 9.34 19.77
C ALA A 42 5.02 8.19 18.99
N PRO A 43 6.36 8.21 18.81
CA PRO A 43 7.07 7.12 18.16
C PRO A 43 6.94 5.82 18.96
N ASP A 44 6.40 4.78 18.34
CA ASP A 44 6.33 3.44 18.94
C ASP A 44 7.68 2.70 18.76
N PRO A 45 8.37 2.28 19.83
CA PRO A 45 9.67 1.62 19.73
C PRO A 45 9.70 0.33 18.90
N ALA A 46 8.61 -0.44 18.88
CA ALA A 46 8.51 -1.66 18.10
C ALA A 46 8.44 -1.34 16.60
N PHE A 47 7.64 -0.34 16.22
CA PHE A 47 7.59 0.14 14.83
C PHE A 47 8.89 0.82 14.39
N VAL A 48 9.57 1.57 15.26
CA VAL A 48 10.90 2.13 14.98
C VAL A 48 11.90 1.03 14.64
N SER A 49 11.94 -0.01 15.47
CA SER A 49 12.84 -1.16 15.29
C SER A 49 12.52 -1.95 14.02
N ALA A 50 11.23 -2.19 13.75
CA ALA A 50 10.77 -2.89 12.56
C ALA A 50 11.05 -2.11 11.26
N ALA A 51 10.78 -0.80 11.25
CA ALA A 51 11.09 0.08 10.13
C ALA A 51 12.60 0.11 9.85
N ARG A 52 13.44 0.11 10.88
CA ARG A 52 14.89 0.01 10.74
C ARG A 52 15.30 -1.31 10.11
N ALA A 53 14.80 -2.44 10.61
CA ALA A 53 15.13 -3.76 10.07
C ALA A 53 14.72 -3.91 8.59
N LEU A 54 13.53 -3.41 8.22
CA LEU A 54 13.08 -3.38 6.82
C LEU A 54 14.04 -2.59 5.92
N ARG A 55 14.45 -1.39 6.35
CA ARG A 55 15.39 -0.56 5.58
C ARG A 55 16.78 -1.19 5.47
N GLU A 56 17.30 -1.78 6.55
CA GLU A 56 18.58 -2.50 6.55
C GLU A 56 18.54 -3.72 5.60
N ALA A 57 17.37 -4.34 5.43
CA ALA A 57 17.13 -5.40 4.45
C ALA A 57 16.88 -4.88 3.01
N GLY A 58 16.90 -3.56 2.79
CA GLY A 58 16.62 -2.94 1.49
C GLY A 58 15.14 -2.84 1.12
N THR A 59 14.24 -3.23 2.02
CA THR A 59 12.79 -3.16 1.80
C THR A 59 12.28 -1.74 2.00
N ARG A 60 11.57 -1.23 0.99
CA ARG A 60 10.96 0.11 1.01
C ARG A 60 9.86 0.20 2.07
N VAL A 61 9.91 1.23 2.92
CA VAL A 61 8.89 1.51 3.94
C VAL A 61 8.05 2.73 3.53
N LEU A 62 6.72 2.58 3.55
CA LEU A 62 5.75 3.62 3.20
C LEU A 62 4.89 3.96 4.41
N GLY A 63 4.86 5.23 4.83
CA GLY A 63 3.98 5.67 5.91
C GLY A 63 2.52 5.76 5.45
N TYR A 64 1.60 5.14 6.18
CA TYR A 64 0.15 5.24 5.95
C TYR A 64 -0.38 6.64 6.31
N VAL A 65 -1.13 7.27 5.41
CA VAL A 65 -1.77 8.56 5.68
C VAL A 65 -3.18 8.57 5.12
N ASP A 66 -4.18 8.64 5.99
CA ASP A 66 -5.58 8.74 5.60
C ASP A 66 -5.91 10.14 5.04
N LEU A 67 -6.61 10.20 3.91
CA LEU A 67 -7.13 11.43 3.32
C LEU A 67 -8.62 11.67 3.59
N ASP A 68 -9.33 10.70 4.16
CA ASP A 68 -10.78 10.76 4.43
C ASP A 68 -11.56 11.23 3.18
N TYR A 69 -11.28 10.61 2.04
CA TYR A 69 -11.86 10.97 0.73
C TYR A 69 -11.71 12.46 0.35
N GLY A 70 -10.66 13.11 0.85
CA GLY A 70 -10.35 14.51 0.60
C GLY A 70 -10.99 15.51 1.57
N VAL A 71 -11.67 15.02 2.61
CA VAL A 71 -12.26 15.84 3.69
C VAL A 71 -11.17 16.29 4.68
N ARG A 72 -10.12 15.48 4.85
CA ARG A 72 -9.10 15.75 5.86
C ARG A 72 -8.29 17.02 5.55
N PRO A 73 -8.05 17.91 6.54
CA PRO A 73 -7.25 19.12 6.33
C PRO A 73 -5.83 18.82 5.85
N GLU A 74 -5.35 19.61 4.88
CA GLU A 74 -4.00 19.46 4.31
C GLU A 74 -2.90 19.52 5.39
N THR A 75 -3.06 20.37 6.42
CA THR A 75 -2.10 20.48 7.53
C THR A 75 -2.01 19.20 8.36
N ALA A 76 -3.14 18.51 8.59
CA ALA A 76 -3.16 17.24 9.32
C ALA A 76 -2.46 16.14 8.51
N VAL A 77 -2.76 16.07 7.20
CA VAL A 77 -2.12 15.13 6.26
C VAL A 77 -0.61 15.36 6.21
N THR A 78 -0.17 16.62 6.11
CA THR A 78 1.28 16.92 6.11
C THR A 78 1.94 16.64 7.46
N GLY A 79 1.22 16.84 8.56
CA GLY A 79 1.71 16.49 9.89
C GLY A 79 1.96 14.99 10.06
N ASP A 80 1.13 14.13 9.48
CA ASP A 80 1.40 12.68 9.45
C ASP A 80 2.62 12.33 8.62
N LEU A 81 2.78 12.96 7.44
CA LEU A 81 3.97 12.76 6.61
C LEU A 81 5.25 13.11 7.38
N ASP A 82 5.24 14.26 8.07
CA ASP A 82 6.38 14.72 8.86
C ASP A 82 6.67 13.75 10.02
N ARG A 83 5.64 13.32 10.77
CA ARG A 83 5.80 12.32 11.84
C ARG A 83 6.32 10.98 11.32
N HIS A 84 5.79 10.46 10.22
CA HIS A 84 6.28 9.20 9.67
C HIS A 84 7.75 9.28 9.28
N ARG A 85 8.16 10.41 8.69
CA ARG A 85 9.54 10.64 8.29
C ARG A 85 10.46 10.77 9.51
N GLU A 86 10.06 11.56 10.50
CA GLU A 86 10.85 11.81 11.71
C GLU A 86 10.99 10.56 12.58
N TRP A 87 9.91 9.82 12.78
CA TRP A 87 9.86 8.73 13.75
C TRP A 87 10.30 7.40 13.18
N TYR A 88 9.95 7.11 11.92
CA TYR A 88 10.16 5.78 11.33
C TYR A 88 11.11 5.79 10.12
N ASP A 89 11.65 6.97 9.74
CA ASP A 89 12.56 7.16 8.60
C ASP A 89 12.02 6.54 7.30
N VAL A 90 10.71 6.68 7.06
CA VAL A 90 10.04 6.09 5.89
C VAL A 90 10.61 6.63 4.57
N ASP A 91 10.58 5.81 3.52
CA ASP A 91 11.07 6.14 2.18
C ASP A 91 10.04 6.89 1.33
N GLY A 92 8.78 6.78 1.71
CA GLY A 92 7.63 7.22 0.93
C GLY A 92 6.35 7.23 1.75
N CYS A 93 5.24 7.47 1.08
CA CYS A 93 3.91 7.42 1.70
C CYS A 93 2.93 6.58 0.87
N PHE A 94 1.96 6.06 1.60
CA PHE A 94 0.76 5.43 1.09
C PHE A 94 -0.42 6.29 1.55
N PHE A 95 -1.00 7.05 0.63
CA PHE A 95 -2.23 7.77 0.92
C PHE A 95 -3.41 6.83 0.80
N ASP A 96 -4.20 6.71 1.85
CA ASP A 96 -5.41 5.91 1.86
C ASP A 96 -6.68 6.75 1.69
N GLN A 97 -7.78 6.09 1.33
CA GLN A 97 -9.08 6.71 1.06
C GLN A 97 -8.97 7.90 0.10
N VAL A 98 -8.20 7.72 -0.98
CA VAL A 98 -7.96 8.81 -1.94
C VAL A 98 -9.17 8.94 -2.86
N PRO A 99 -9.78 10.13 -2.99
CA PRO A 99 -10.90 10.33 -3.89
C PRO A 99 -10.50 10.01 -5.34
N ALA A 100 -11.39 9.31 -6.05
CA ALA A 100 -11.13 8.77 -7.38
C ALA A 100 -11.60 9.69 -8.53
N ASP A 101 -12.44 10.67 -8.24
CA ASP A 101 -13.05 11.57 -9.21
C ASP A 101 -12.08 12.61 -9.78
N ARG A 102 -12.42 13.16 -10.96
CA ARG A 102 -11.57 14.16 -11.61
C ARG A 102 -11.52 15.50 -10.86
N SER A 103 -12.57 15.86 -10.12
CA SER A 103 -12.66 17.13 -9.39
C SER A 103 -11.66 17.21 -8.24
N ALA A 104 -11.37 16.11 -7.58
CA ALA A 104 -10.40 16.04 -6.48
C ALA A 104 -8.92 16.05 -6.95
N LEU A 105 -8.65 15.71 -8.21
CA LEU A 105 -7.29 15.57 -8.74
C LEU A 105 -6.36 16.78 -8.49
N PRO A 106 -6.80 18.06 -8.61
CA PRO A 106 -5.94 19.20 -8.27
C PRO A 106 -5.53 19.23 -6.79
N ALA A 107 -6.41 18.84 -5.87
CA ALA A 107 -6.11 18.78 -4.44
C ALA A 107 -5.12 17.64 -4.15
N CYS A 108 -5.38 16.43 -4.65
CA CYS A 108 -4.46 15.31 -4.50
C CYS A 108 -3.08 15.62 -5.10
N ARG A 109 -3.02 16.34 -6.24
CA ARG A 109 -1.73 16.77 -6.83
C ARG A 109 -0.95 17.69 -5.89
N ARG A 110 -1.60 18.56 -5.13
CA ARG A 110 -0.92 19.41 -4.12
C ARG A 110 -0.35 18.56 -3.00
N LEU A 111 -1.13 17.62 -2.45
CA LEU A 111 -0.68 16.70 -1.40
C LEU A 111 0.51 15.83 -1.84
N VAL A 112 0.45 15.28 -3.05
CA VAL A 112 1.56 14.53 -3.64
C VAL A 112 2.83 15.40 -3.72
N ARG A 113 2.71 16.65 -4.20
CA ARG A 113 3.87 17.56 -4.26
C ARG A 113 4.41 17.87 -2.86
N ALA A 114 3.54 18.09 -1.89
CA ALA A 114 3.90 18.33 -0.50
C ALA A 114 4.64 17.12 0.11
N ALA A 115 4.24 15.90 -0.24
CA ALA A 115 4.95 14.67 0.14
C ALA A 115 6.34 14.59 -0.51
N ARG A 116 6.46 14.89 -1.80
CA ARG A 116 7.79 14.93 -2.48
C ARG A 116 8.73 15.95 -1.86
N GLN A 117 8.23 17.13 -1.51
CA GLN A 117 9.02 18.18 -0.86
C GLN A 117 9.53 17.75 0.53
N ARG A 118 8.84 16.81 1.19
CA ARG A 118 9.25 16.17 2.45
C ARG A 118 10.17 14.96 2.28
N GLY A 119 10.57 14.66 1.04
CA GLY A 119 11.48 13.57 0.74
C GLY A 119 10.83 12.22 0.46
N CYS A 120 9.50 12.13 0.34
CA CYS A 120 8.84 10.89 -0.09
C CYS A 120 9.29 10.53 -1.52
N ARG A 121 10.17 9.54 -1.64
CA ARG A 121 10.69 9.03 -2.93
C ARG A 121 9.66 8.15 -3.64
N THR A 122 8.76 7.54 -2.88
CA THR A 122 7.63 6.77 -3.42
C THR A 122 6.31 7.31 -2.86
N VAL A 123 5.32 7.52 -3.73
CA VAL A 123 3.96 7.92 -3.35
C VAL A 123 2.97 6.97 -4.01
N VAL A 124 2.23 6.25 -3.18
CA VAL A 124 1.15 5.35 -3.58
C VAL A 124 -0.18 6.03 -3.25
N LEU A 125 -1.13 5.99 -4.18
CA LEU A 125 -2.49 6.44 -3.95
C LEU A 125 -3.42 5.24 -3.91
N ASN A 126 -4.05 5.01 -2.77
CA ASN A 126 -5.08 4.00 -2.65
C ASN A 126 -6.47 4.58 -2.89
N HIS A 127 -7.02 4.24 -4.06
CA HIS A 127 -8.38 4.59 -4.43
C HIS A 127 -9.36 3.44 -4.15
N GLY A 128 -8.87 2.21 -4.00
CA GLY A 128 -9.67 0.98 -4.00
C GLY A 128 -10.39 0.66 -5.32
N VAL A 129 -10.40 1.58 -6.29
CA VAL A 129 -11.06 1.47 -7.60
C VAL A 129 -10.25 2.22 -8.66
N HIS A 130 -10.52 1.99 -9.94
CA HIS A 130 -9.89 2.77 -11.00
C HIS A 130 -10.30 4.26 -10.93
N PRO A 131 -9.35 5.20 -10.76
CA PRO A 131 -9.66 6.63 -10.68
C PRO A 131 -9.74 7.27 -12.06
N ALA A 132 -9.98 8.59 -12.10
CA ALA A 132 -9.80 9.38 -13.30
C ALA A 132 -8.36 9.20 -13.86
N PRO A 133 -8.14 9.15 -15.19
CA PRO A 133 -6.83 8.82 -15.76
C PRO A 133 -5.68 9.74 -15.34
N GLY A 134 -5.99 10.97 -14.95
CA GLY A 134 -5.00 12.00 -14.60
C GLY A 134 -4.18 11.69 -13.34
N TYR A 135 -4.62 10.77 -12.48
CA TYR A 135 -3.91 10.37 -11.26
C TYR A 135 -2.58 9.64 -11.56
N THR A 136 -2.48 8.95 -12.71
CA THR A 136 -1.23 8.28 -13.15
C THR A 136 -0.06 9.23 -13.37
N ARG A 137 -0.32 10.53 -13.50
CA ARG A 137 0.72 11.55 -13.73
C ARG A 137 1.30 12.13 -12.46
N ILE A 138 0.69 11.85 -11.30
CA ILE A 138 1.11 12.45 -10.03
C ILE A 138 1.74 11.42 -9.09
N ALA A 139 1.33 10.16 -9.12
CA ALA A 139 1.83 9.12 -8.22
C ALA A 139 2.73 8.11 -8.92
N ASP A 140 3.48 7.33 -8.13
CA ASP A 140 4.28 6.22 -8.67
C ASP A 140 3.40 5.02 -8.99
N LEU A 141 2.47 4.73 -8.06
CA LEU A 141 1.60 3.56 -8.07
C LEU A 141 0.18 3.96 -7.65
N LEU A 142 -0.81 3.40 -8.35
CA LEU A 142 -2.23 3.54 -7.99
C LEU A 142 -2.77 2.17 -7.56
N VAL A 143 -3.34 2.08 -6.37
CA VAL A 143 -4.17 0.92 -6.02
C VAL A 143 -5.52 1.11 -6.70
N THR A 144 -5.79 0.28 -7.71
CA THR A 144 -6.97 0.37 -8.57
C THR A 144 -8.02 -0.69 -8.30
N PHE A 145 -7.73 -1.57 -7.34
CA PHE A 145 -8.69 -2.49 -6.77
C PHE A 145 -8.30 -2.73 -5.31
N GLU A 146 -9.27 -2.59 -4.41
CA GLU A 146 -9.21 -3.10 -3.05
C GLU A 146 -10.54 -3.76 -2.69
N GLY A 147 -10.51 -5.04 -2.34
CA GLY A 147 -11.75 -5.75 -2.03
C GLY A 147 -11.59 -7.26 -1.84
N PRO A 148 -12.70 -7.95 -1.50
CA PRO A 148 -12.68 -9.38 -1.25
C PRO A 148 -12.57 -10.17 -2.56
N TRP A 149 -11.96 -11.35 -2.47
CA TRP A 149 -11.72 -12.25 -3.61
C TRP A 149 -12.96 -12.54 -4.47
N PRO A 150 -14.17 -12.81 -3.92
CA PRO A 150 -15.37 -13.02 -4.72
C PRO A 150 -15.75 -11.82 -5.59
N VAL A 151 -15.57 -10.59 -5.08
CA VAL A 151 -15.83 -9.35 -5.82
C VAL A 151 -14.78 -9.17 -6.91
N TYR A 152 -13.52 -9.42 -6.58
CA TYR A 152 -12.43 -9.33 -7.56
C TYR A 152 -12.62 -10.25 -8.78
N LEU A 153 -13.21 -11.43 -8.56
CA LEU A 153 -13.53 -12.36 -9.64
C LEU A 153 -14.73 -11.94 -10.48
N SER A 154 -15.78 -11.41 -9.84
CA SER A 154 -17.10 -11.25 -10.47
C SER A 154 -17.36 -9.86 -11.04
N THR A 155 -16.83 -8.79 -10.43
CA THR A 155 -17.19 -7.42 -10.78
C THR A 155 -16.04 -6.59 -11.32
N PHE A 156 -14.80 -7.09 -11.23
CA PHE A 156 -13.64 -6.34 -11.70
C PHE A 156 -13.77 -5.99 -13.18
N SER A 157 -13.60 -4.71 -13.50
CA SER A 157 -13.56 -4.23 -14.87
C SER A 157 -12.36 -3.31 -15.05
N ARG A 158 -11.71 -3.43 -16.21
CA ARG A 158 -10.53 -2.62 -16.55
C ARG A 158 -10.90 -1.53 -17.56
N PRO A 159 -10.89 -0.25 -17.17
CA PRO A 159 -11.14 0.84 -18.09
C PRO A 159 -10.10 0.91 -19.21
N ARG A 160 -10.54 1.21 -20.44
CA ARG A 160 -9.68 1.23 -21.65
C ARG A 160 -8.43 2.12 -21.54
N TRP A 161 -8.49 3.20 -20.76
CA TRP A 161 -7.37 4.13 -20.63
C TRP A 161 -6.16 3.49 -19.95
N THR A 162 -6.37 2.50 -19.08
CA THR A 162 -5.30 1.81 -18.33
C THR A 162 -4.33 1.08 -19.26
N ALA A 163 -4.81 0.60 -20.41
CA ALA A 163 -3.99 -0.08 -21.42
C ALA A 163 -2.91 0.80 -22.06
N ARG A 164 -2.95 2.12 -21.83
CA ARG A 164 -1.92 3.07 -22.29
C ARG A 164 -0.78 3.26 -21.27
N HIS A 165 -0.83 2.56 -20.14
CA HIS A 165 0.15 2.66 -19.07
C HIS A 165 0.76 1.28 -18.78
N PRO A 166 2.03 1.24 -18.37
CA PRO A 166 2.67 -0.01 -17.99
C PRO A 166 2.01 -0.57 -16.70
N PRO A 167 1.88 -1.91 -16.56
CA PRO A 167 1.19 -2.53 -15.43
C PRO A 167 1.85 -2.25 -14.07
N GLU A 168 3.12 -1.85 -14.05
CA GLU A 168 3.87 -1.41 -12.86
C GLU A 168 3.30 -0.13 -12.22
N ARG A 169 2.40 0.58 -12.92
CA ARG A 169 1.67 1.73 -12.38
C ARG A 169 0.43 1.35 -11.57
N PHE A 170 0.04 0.07 -11.57
CA PHE A 170 -1.19 -0.38 -10.95
C PHE A 170 -0.95 -1.47 -9.92
N CYS A 171 -1.70 -1.36 -8.82
CA CYS A 171 -1.70 -2.30 -7.71
C CYS A 171 -3.12 -2.83 -7.45
N HIS A 172 -3.24 -4.13 -7.19
CA HIS A 172 -4.48 -4.73 -6.69
C HIS A 172 -4.25 -5.30 -5.28
N LEU A 173 -5.06 -4.85 -4.34
CA LEU A 173 -5.10 -5.35 -2.96
C LEU A 173 -6.32 -6.25 -2.82
N VAL A 174 -6.12 -7.54 -2.61
CA VAL A 174 -7.20 -8.52 -2.57
C VAL A 174 -7.17 -9.27 -1.24
N TYR A 175 -8.28 -9.26 -0.52
CA TYR A 175 -8.43 -10.00 0.74
C TYR A 175 -9.46 -11.13 0.60
N GLU A 176 -9.64 -11.94 1.65
CA GLU A 176 -10.45 -13.17 1.62
C GLU A 176 -10.04 -14.16 0.51
N VAL A 177 -8.76 -14.16 0.12
CA VAL A 177 -8.22 -15.11 -0.85
C VAL A 177 -7.94 -16.43 -0.13
N PRO A 178 -8.58 -17.56 -0.48
CA PRO A 178 -8.22 -18.85 0.10
C PRO A 178 -6.75 -19.16 -0.14
N THR A 179 -6.04 -19.71 0.85
CA THR A 179 -4.58 -19.98 0.77
C THR A 179 -4.20 -20.77 -0.49
N ALA A 180 -5.01 -21.78 -0.85
CA ALA A 180 -4.81 -22.60 -2.05
C ALA A 180 -4.91 -21.81 -3.38
N LEU A 181 -5.50 -20.62 -3.36
CA LEU A 181 -5.70 -19.74 -4.51
C LEU A 181 -4.74 -18.54 -4.54
N ALA A 182 -3.75 -18.45 -3.64
CA ALA A 182 -2.83 -17.32 -3.58
C ALA A 182 -2.10 -17.07 -4.92
N ASP A 183 -1.65 -18.11 -5.61
CA ASP A 183 -1.02 -17.99 -6.95
C ASP A 183 -2.01 -17.62 -8.04
N VAL A 184 -3.26 -18.09 -7.90
CA VAL A 184 -4.33 -17.72 -8.83
C VAL A 184 -4.60 -16.22 -8.70
N ALA A 185 -4.63 -15.68 -7.48
CA ALA A 185 -4.81 -14.25 -7.26
C ALA A 185 -3.67 -13.42 -7.87
N ALA A 186 -2.42 -13.86 -7.72
CA ALA A 186 -1.25 -13.22 -8.34
C ALA A 186 -1.37 -13.18 -9.88
N ARG A 187 -1.61 -14.34 -10.51
CA ARG A 187 -1.79 -14.43 -11.97
C ARG A 187 -2.95 -13.55 -12.44
N ALA A 188 -4.06 -13.59 -11.72
CA ALA A 188 -5.25 -12.83 -12.08
C ALA A 188 -5.01 -11.30 -11.97
N ALA A 189 -4.15 -10.83 -11.06
CA ALA A 189 -3.71 -9.43 -11.06
C ALA A 189 -2.90 -9.07 -12.29
N GLY A 190 -1.96 -9.93 -12.71
CA GLY A 190 -1.21 -9.73 -13.96
C GLY A 190 -2.12 -9.67 -15.19
N GLU A 191 -3.05 -10.63 -15.34
CA GLU A 191 -4.02 -10.67 -16.44
C GLU A 191 -4.96 -9.44 -16.44
N ARG A 192 -5.26 -8.91 -15.25
CA ARG A 192 -6.06 -7.69 -15.06
C ARG A 192 -5.23 -6.40 -15.18
N GLY A 193 -3.94 -6.49 -15.50
CA GLY A 193 -3.11 -5.35 -15.85
C GLY A 193 -2.40 -4.66 -14.68
N ALA A 194 -2.26 -5.32 -13.54
CA ALA A 194 -1.46 -4.85 -12.41
C ALA A 194 -0.20 -5.73 -12.23
N ALA A 195 0.97 -5.11 -12.14
CA ALA A 195 2.22 -5.81 -11.85
C ALA A 195 2.60 -5.78 -10.36
N VAL A 196 1.95 -4.91 -9.58
CA VAL A 196 2.06 -4.88 -8.12
C VAL A 196 0.77 -5.43 -7.52
N TYR A 197 0.85 -6.20 -6.44
CA TYR A 197 -0.35 -6.77 -5.82
C TYR A 197 -0.13 -7.14 -4.34
N CYS A 198 -1.22 -7.42 -3.64
CA CYS A 198 -1.23 -8.19 -2.41
C CYS A 198 -2.44 -9.11 -2.40
N ALA A 199 -2.26 -10.34 -1.95
CA ALA A 199 -3.34 -11.30 -1.78
C ALA A 199 -3.23 -11.92 -0.37
N VAL A 200 -4.22 -11.69 0.47
CA VAL A 200 -4.25 -12.15 1.87
C VAL A 200 -5.51 -12.97 2.16
N THR A 201 -5.45 -13.82 3.18
CA THR A 201 -6.56 -14.66 3.63
C THR A 201 -7.50 -13.94 4.59
N GLY A 202 -7.06 -12.83 5.20
CA GLY A 202 -7.81 -12.10 6.19
C GLY A 202 -9.10 -11.50 5.64
N SER A 203 -10.03 -11.18 6.54
CA SER A 203 -11.30 -10.52 6.27
C SER A 203 -11.39 -9.21 7.03
N LEU A 204 -12.41 -8.41 6.73
CA LEU A 204 -12.74 -7.23 7.54
C LEU A 204 -12.99 -7.61 9.01
N PRO A 205 -12.70 -6.72 9.98
CA PRO A 205 -12.28 -5.32 9.79
C PRO A 205 -10.77 -5.12 9.52
N ASN A 206 -9.92 -6.12 9.75
CA ASN A 206 -8.48 -6.03 9.51
C ASN A 206 -7.99 -7.18 8.61
N PRO A 207 -8.20 -7.09 7.28
CA PRO A 207 -7.77 -8.14 6.37
C PRO A 207 -6.24 -8.24 6.26
N TRP A 208 -5.54 -7.17 6.61
CA TRP A 208 -4.09 -6.98 6.46
C TRP A 208 -3.29 -7.33 7.73
N GLY A 209 -3.93 -7.97 8.72
CA GLY A 209 -3.30 -8.35 10.00
C GLY A 209 -2.35 -9.56 9.91
N ALA A 210 -2.13 -10.11 8.72
CA ALA A 210 -1.18 -11.20 8.48
C ALA A 210 -0.50 -11.00 7.12
N PRO A 211 0.76 -11.43 6.95
CA PRO A 211 1.47 -11.30 5.69
C PRO A 211 0.86 -12.21 4.61
N PRO A 212 1.02 -11.88 3.32
CA PRO A 212 0.44 -12.67 2.25
C PRO A 212 1.02 -14.10 2.20
N PRO A 213 0.21 -15.14 1.92
CA PRO A 213 0.67 -16.53 1.81
C PRO A 213 1.85 -16.77 0.85
N ALA A 214 2.07 -15.86 -0.09
CA ALA A 214 3.22 -15.87 -1.00
C ALA A 214 4.57 -15.72 -0.27
N LEU A 215 4.60 -15.17 0.95
CA LEU A 215 5.84 -14.98 1.71
C LEU A 215 6.25 -16.22 2.51
N TYR A 216 5.30 -17.08 2.91
CA TYR A 216 5.58 -18.26 3.73
C TYR A 216 6.14 -19.45 2.95
N ARG A 217 5.93 -19.51 1.63
CA ARG A 217 6.28 -20.68 0.81
C ARG A 217 7.76 -20.86 0.54
N GLU A 218 8.59 -19.90 0.96
CA GLU A 218 10.03 -19.87 0.67
C GLU A 218 10.87 -19.47 1.89
N ALA A 219 10.29 -19.53 3.11
CA ALA A 219 11.11 -19.51 4.32
C ALA A 219 11.93 -20.82 4.32
N PRO A 220 13.27 -20.74 4.39
CA PRO A 220 14.14 -21.92 4.34
C PRO A 220 13.85 -22.92 5.46
#